data_AF-A0A9E2DN81-F1
#
_entry.id   AF-A0A9E2DN81-F1
#
_cell.length_a   1.000
_cell.length_b   1.000
_cell.length_c   1.000
_cell.angle_alpha   90.00
_cell.angle_beta   90.00
_cell.angle_gamma   90.00
#
_symmetry.space_group_name_H-M   'P 1'
#
loop_
_entity.id
_entity.type
_entity.pdbx_description
1 polymer ?
#
loop_
_entity_poly.entity_id
_entity_poly.type
_entity_poly.pdbx_seq_one_letter_code
_entity_poly.pdbx_strand_id
1 'polypeptide(L)' 'SLIPLMKEDGLGYRRIIKKLNQWGMKTHRGCEWFNTSVSTVLKRKHERDDLVNNIRNKHYPSKVSKMELKYYTFD' A
#
# COMPACT_ATOMS: atom_id res chain seq x y z
N SER A 1 -9.77 1.08 5.65
CA SER A 1 -10.60 1.03 4.44
C SER A 1 -11.58 -0.13 4.54
N LEU A 2 -12.82 0.03 4.07
CA LEU A 2 -13.89 -0.96 4.22
C LEU A 2 -13.68 -2.25 3.40
N ILE A 3 -13.14 -2.12 2.19
CA ILE A 3 -12.95 -3.24 1.24
C ILE A 3 -12.02 -4.35 1.78
N PRO A 4 -10.84 -4.05 2.35
CA PRO A 4 -9.99 -5.05 2.99
C PRO A 4 -10.69 -5.85 4.10
N LEU A 5 -11.44 -5.17 4.98
CA LEU A 5 -12.18 -5.82 6.06
C LEU A 5 -13.20 -6.83 5.51
N MET A 6 -14.00 -6.42 4.53
CA MET A 6 -14.96 -7.33 3.89
C MET A 6 -14.27 -8.54 3.22
N LYS A 7 -13.04 -8.36 2.71
CA LYS A 7 -12.27 -9.45 2.12
C LYS A 7 -11.72 -10.40 3.19
N GLU A 8 -11.26 -9.87 4.32
CA GLU A 8 -10.84 -10.62 5.51
C GLU A 8 -12.01 -11.40 6.13
N ASP A 9 -13.21 -10.82 6.14
CA ASP A 9 -14.48 -11.47 6.51
C ASP A 9 -14.93 -12.57 5.52
N GLY A 10 -14.13 -12.86 4.48
CA GLY A 10 -14.40 -13.93 3.52
C GLY A 10 -15.38 -13.56 2.40
N LEU A 11 -15.76 -12.28 2.22
CA LEU A 11 -16.61 -11.91 1.10
C LEU A 11 -15.84 -11.97 -0.22
N GLY A 12 -16.42 -12.67 -1.19
CA GLY A 12 -15.94 -12.66 -2.58
C GLY A 12 -16.15 -11.28 -3.25
N TYR A 13 -15.34 -10.97 -4.26
CA TYR A 13 -15.33 -9.65 -4.94
C TYR A 13 -16.71 -9.23 -5.45
N ARG A 14 -17.47 -10.15 -6.06
CA ARG A 14 -18.83 -9.89 -6.53
C ARG A 14 -19.78 -9.44 -5.42
N ARG A 15 -19.68 -10.04 -4.22
CA ARG A 15 -20.52 -9.68 -3.06
C ARG A 15 -20.13 -8.32 -2.50
N ILE A 16 -18.84 -8.03 -2.47
CA ILE A 16 -18.32 -6.73 -2.03
C ILE A 16 -18.89 -5.61 -2.92
N ILE A 17 -18.78 -5.77 -4.24
CA ILE A 17 -19.28 -4.78 -5.20
C ILE A 17 -20.78 -4.58 -5.09
N LYS A 18 -21.55 -5.67 -5.03
CA LYS A 18 -23.01 -5.59 -4.85
C LYS A 18 -23.36 -4.78 -3.61
N LYS A 19 -22.71 -5.05 -2.47
CA LYS A 19 -22.93 -4.26 -1.25
C LYS A 19 -22.56 -2.80 -1.42
N LEU A 20 -21.39 -2.49 -1.98
CA LEU A 20 -20.92 -1.11 -2.18
C LEU A 20 -21.87 -0.31 -3.09
N ASN A 21 -22.28 -0.89 -4.22
CA ASN A 21 -23.20 -0.25 -5.15
C ASN A 21 -24.62 -0.15 -4.55
N GLN A 22 -25.09 -1.16 -3.80
CA GLN A 22 -26.37 -1.09 -3.08
C GLN A 22 -26.39 -0.01 -2.01
N TRP A 23 -25.27 0.23 -1.34
CA TRP A 23 -25.12 1.33 -0.39
C TRP A 23 -24.95 2.70 -1.06
N GLY A 24 -25.00 2.77 -2.39
CA GLY A 24 -24.84 4.02 -3.14
C GLY A 24 -23.42 4.59 -3.08
N MET A 25 -22.43 3.80 -2.63
CA MET A 25 -21.05 4.26 -2.55
C MET A 25 -20.44 4.35 -3.94
N LYS A 26 -19.89 5.50 -4.27
CA LYS A 26 -19.12 5.71 -5.50
C LYS A 26 -17.62 5.64 -5.22
N THR A 27 -16.85 5.28 -6.24
CA THR A 27 -15.39 5.39 -6.20
C THR A 27 -14.98 6.85 -6.08
N HIS A 28 -13.70 7.11 -5.79
CA HIS A 28 -13.16 8.47 -5.73
C HIS A 28 -13.42 9.32 -6.99
N ARG A 29 -13.57 8.68 -8.16
CA ARG A 29 -13.89 9.34 -9.44
C ARG A 29 -15.38 9.49 -9.71
N GLY A 30 -16.24 9.11 -8.77
CA GLY A 30 -17.70 9.14 -8.95
C GLY A 30 -18.27 8.00 -9.80
N CYS A 31 -17.48 6.97 -10.11
CA CYS A 31 -17.94 5.79 -10.85
C CYS A 31 -18.44 4.69 -9.89
N GLU A 32 -19.29 3.79 -10.38
CA GLU A 32 -19.67 2.57 -9.66
C GLU A 32 -18.47 1.64 -9.40
N TRP A 33 -18.63 0.71 -8.48
CA TRP A 33 -17.61 -0.29 -8.17
C TRP A 33 -17.65 -1.44 -9.17
N PHE A 34 -16.48 -1.85 -9.64
CA PHE A 34 -16.28 -3.02 -10.50
C PHE A 34 -15.34 -4.03 -9.84
N ASN A 35 -15.26 -5.25 -10.39
CA ASN A 35 -14.35 -6.30 -9.90
C ASN A 35 -12.89 -5.84 -9.94
N THR A 36 -12.51 -5.13 -11.00
CA THR A 36 -11.19 -4.52 -11.17
C THR A 36 -10.93 -3.42 -10.15
N SER A 37 -11.95 -2.67 -9.73
CA SER A 37 -11.82 -1.64 -8.68
C SER A 37 -11.45 -2.28 -7.34
N VAL A 38 -12.10 -3.39 -6.97
CA VAL A 38 -11.78 -4.10 -5.72
C VAL A 38 -10.37 -4.69 -5.75
N SER A 39 -9.98 -5.36 -6.84
CA SER A 39 -8.65 -5.97 -6.94
C SER A 39 -7.54 -4.92 -6.91
N THR A 40 -7.70 -3.78 -7.59
CA THR A 40 -6.73 -2.68 -7.56
C THR A 40 -6.60 -2.07 -6.17
N VAL A 41 -7.70 -1.85 -5.44
CA VAL A 41 -7.64 -1.34 -4.05
C VAL A 41 -6.86 -2.28 -3.14
N LEU A 42 -7.12 -3.59 -3.23
CA LEU A 42 -6.40 -4.60 -2.42
C LEU A 42 -4.92 -4.64 -2.78
N LYS A 43 -4.58 -4.63 -4.07
CA LYS A 43 -3.19 -4.58 -4.54
C LYS A 43 -2.45 -3.35 -4.00
N ARG A 44 -3.04 -2.16 -4.15
CA ARG A 44 -2.43 -0.90 -3.67
C ARG A 44 -2.31 -0.85 -2.15
N LYS A 45 -3.18 -1.53 -1.40
CA LYS A 45 -3.03 -1.69 0.05
C LYS A 45 -1.81 -2.54 0.36
N HIS A 46 -1.68 -3.70 -0.28
CA HIS A 46 -0.54 -4.59 -0.07
C HIS A 46 0.79 -3.89 -0.37
N GLU A 47 0.90 -3.21 -1.53
CA GLU A 47 2.09 -2.41 -1.87
C GLU A 47 2.45 -1.38 -0.79
N ARG A 48 1.45 -0.70 -0.20
CA ARG A 48 1.66 0.28 0.87
C ARG A 48 2.11 -0.38 2.17
N ASP A 49 1.48 -1.49 2.54
CA ASP A 49 1.80 -2.24 3.75
C ASP A 49 3.24 -2.79 3.65
N ASP A 50 3.65 -3.29 2.49
CA ASP A 50 5.01 -3.77 2.22
C ASP A 50 6.06 -2.64 2.31
N LEU A 51 5.77 -1.47 1.74
CA LEU A 51 6.66 -0.30 1.84
C LEU A 51 6.87 0.13 3.29
N VAL A 52 5.80 0.16 4.09
CA VAL A 52 5.88 0.55 5.50
C VAL A 52 6.69 -0.48 6.29
N ASN A 53 6.36 -1.76 6.13
CA ASN A 53 6.97 -2.83 6.94
C ASN A 53 8.43 -3.11 6.56
N ASN A 54 8.74 -3.15 5.26
CA ASN A 54 10.05 -3.62 4.79
C ASN A 54 11.07 -2.50 4.54
N ILE A 55 10.61 -1.26 4.34
CA ILE A 55 11.49 -0.14 4.01
C ILE A 55 11.52 0.89 5.13
N ARG A 56 10.36 1.45 5.50
CA ARG A 56 10.30 2.58 6.44
C ARG A 56 10.55 2.17 7.88
N ASN A 57 9.93 1.07 8.31
CA ASN A 57 10.08 0.55 9.68
C ASN A 57 11.29 -0.37 9.83
N LYS A 58 12.06 -0.58 8.74
CA LYS A 58 13.26 -1.38 8.80
C LYS A 58 14.33 -0.62 9.58
N HIS A 59 14.71 -1.18 10.71
CA HIS A 59 15.77 -0.63 11.53
C HIS A 59 17.12 -0.85 10.85
N TYR A 60 17.80 0.24 10.49
CA TYR A 60 19.18 0.21 10.02
C TYR A 60 20.09 0.59 11.18
N PRO A 61 20.97 -0.31 11.65
CA PRO A 61 21.88 0.03 12.73
C PRO A 61 22.79 1.18 12.29
N SER A 62 22.86 2.24 13.10
CA SER A 62 23.78 3.35 12.86
C SER A 62 25.22 2.84 12.95
N LYS A 63 25.98 2.97 11.86
CA LYS A 63 27.42 2.70 11.85
C LYS A 63 28.14 4.01 12.15
N VAL A 64 28.61 4.18 13.38
CA VAL A 64 29.51 5.28 13.74
C VAL A 64 30.93 4.84 13.41
N SER A 65 31.53 5.44 12.38
CA SER A 65 32.94 5.24 12.05
C SER A 65 33.74 6.51 12.33
N LYS A 66 35.07 6.38 12.43
CA LYS A 66 35.96 7.55 12.45
C LYS A 66 35.81 8.28 11.12
N MET A 67 35.76 9.61 11.18
CA MET A 67 35.80 10.47 10.00
C MET A 67 37.23 10.45 9.43
N GLU A 68 37.38 10.13 8.15
CA GLU A 68 38.66 10.14 7.45
C GLU A 68 38.64 11.19 6.32
N LEU A 69 39.67 12.04 6.27
CA LEU A 69 39.88 13.05 5.24
C LEU A 69 40.97 12.56 4.29
N LYS A 70 40.60 12.31 3.01
CA LYS A 70 41.55 11.95 1.95
C LYS A 70 41.78 13.15 1.06
N TYR A 71 43.04 13.58 0.96
CA TYR A 71 43.45 14.63 0.02
C TYR A 71 43.97 13.99 -1.25
N TYR A 72 43.51 14.50 -2.40
CA TYR A 72 44.01 14.12 -3.72
C TYR A 72 44.65 15.36 -4.33
N THR A 73 45.93 15.27 -4.66
CA THR A 73 46.63 16.23 -5.50
C THR A 73 46.55 15.74 -6.94
N PHE A 74 46.17 16.61 -7.85
CA PHE A 74 46.21 16.34 -9.29
C PHE A 74 47.48 16.99 -9.84
N ASP A 75 48.27 16.22 -10.60
CA ASP A 75 49.45 16.70 -11.34
C ASP A 75 49.05 17.54 -12.57
#